data_AF-A0A519JYJ6-F1
#
_entry.id   AF-A0A519JYJ6-F1
#
_cell.length_a   1.000
_cell.length_b   1.000
_cell.length_c   1.000
_cell.angle_alpha   90.00
_cell.angle_beta   90.00
_cell.angle_gamma   90.00
#
_symmetry.space_group_name_H-M   'P 1'
#
loop_
_entity.id
_entity.type
_entity.pdbx_description
1 polymer ?
#
loop_
_entity_poly.entity_id
_entity_poly.type
_entity_poly.pdbx_seq_one_letter_code
_entity_poly.pdbx_strand_id
1 'polypeptide(L)' 'VLTKQPFVMNPDVTIEQLVADTGKELGAPGLHLAGFVRLALGEGVEKVEGPDFASEVASMMGGQ' A
#
# COMPACT_ATOMS: atom_id res chain seq x y z
N VAL A 1 -0.66 -7.93 12.79
CA VAL A 1 -0.78 -6.99 11.66
C VAL A 1 0.30 -5.91 11.77
N LEU A 2 0.81 -5.40 10.64
CA LEU A 2 2.12 -4.74 10.40
C LEU A 2 3.34 -5.41 11.03
N THR A 3 3.49 -5.43 12.36
CA THR A 3 4.71 -5.89 13.06
C THR A 3 5.15 -7.32 12.73
N LYS A 4 4.18 -8.22 12.47
CA LYS A 4 4.43 -9.62 12.09
C LYS A 4 4.71 -9.82 10.60
N GLN A 5 4.62 -8.78 9.77
CA GLN A 5 4.89 -8.87 8.34
C GLN A 5 6.39 -8.95 8.08
N PRO A 6 6.82 -9.67 7.02
CA PRO A 6 8.20 -9.61 6.56
C PRO A 6 8.54 -8.19 6.11
N PHE A 7 9.75 -7.75 6.38
CA PHE A 7 10.21 -6.43 5.99
C PHE A 7 10.55 -6.41 4.50
N VAL A 8 10.05 -5.41 3.76
CA VAL A 8 10.17 -5.36 2.29
C VAL A 8 11.63 -5.31 1.80
N MET A 9 12.54 -4.66 2.54
CA MET A 9 13.95 -4.59 2.15
C MET A 9 14.76 -5.82 2.59
N ASN A 10 14.26 -6.59 3.57
CA ASN A 10 14.84 -7.84 4.03
C ASN A 10 13.72 -8.80 4.50
N PRO A 11 13.18 -9.65 3.61
CA PRO A 11 12.02 -10.48 3.91
C PRO A 11 12.25 -11.55 4.98
N ASP A 12 13.51 -11.85 5.32
CA ASP A 12 13.86 -12.82 6.35
C ASP A 12 13.59 -12.29 7.78
N VAL A 13 13.42 -10.98 7.91
CA VAL A 13 13.23 -10.29 9.19
C VAL A 13 11.83 -9.69 9.24
N THR A 14 11.14 -9.84 10.38
CA THR A 14 9.85 -9.18 10.59
C THR A 14 10.04 -7.73 11.00
N ILE A 15 9.02 -6.89 10.76
CA ILE A 15 9.08 -5.47 11.16
C ILE A 15 9.30 -5.31 12.67
N GLU A 16 8.77 -6.21 13.50
CA GLU A 16 9.01 -6.24 14.94
C GLU A 16 10.48 -6.50 15.30
N GLN A 17 11.11 -7.47 14.64
CA GLN A 17 12.50 -7.81 14.87
C GLN A 17 13.41 -6.66 14.45
N LEU A 18 13.11 -6.03 13.31
CA LEU A 18 13.82 -4.83 12.83
C LEU A 18 13.80 -3.71 13.88
N VAL A 19 12.61 -3.37 14.40
CA VAL A 19 12.46 -2.32 15.41
C VAL A 19 13.24 -2.66 16.69
N ALA A 20 13.19 -3.92 17.13
CA ALA A 20 13.94 -4.35 18.30
C ALA A 20 15.47 -4.26 18.11
N ASP A 21 15.97 -4.66 16.94
CA ASP A 21 17.41 -4.64 16.65
C ASP A 21 17.93 -3.22 16.46
N THR A 22 17.19 -2.37 15.75
CA THR A 22 17.50 -0.94 15.66
C THR A 22 17.49 -0.27 17.04
N GLY A 23 16.55 -0.65 17.93
CA GLY A 23 16.52 -0.15 19.30
C GLY A 23 17.79 -0.49 20.09
N LYS A 24 18.35 -1.70 19.90
CA LYS A 24 19.62 -2.10 20.51
C LYS A 24 20.81 -1.33 19.93
N GLU A 25 20.89 -1.21 18.61
CA GLU A 25 21.97 -0.49 17.91
C GLU A 25 22.04 0.98 18.32
N LEU A 26 20.89 1.61 18.54
CA LEU A 26 20.78 3.02 18.92
C LEU A 26 20.83 3.27 20.43
N GLY A 27 20.92 2.22 21.26
CA GLY A 27 20.85 2.36 22.72
C GLY A 27 19.49 2.85 23.25
N ALA A 28 18.41 2.63 22.48
CA ALA A 28 17.06 3.09 22.74
C ALA A 28 16.11 1.89 22.98
N PRO A 29 16.11 1.27 24.18
CA PRO A 29 15.33 0.07 24.46
C PRO A 29 13.80 0.27 24.41
N GLY A 30 13.34 1.52 24.41
CA GLY A 30 11.92 1.88 24.29
C GLY A 30 11.46 2.18 22.86
N LEU A 31 12.30 1.92 21.83
CA LEU A 31 11.94 2.15 20.44
C LEU A 31 10.73 1.27 20.08
N HIS A 32 9.66 1.91 19.61
CA HIS A 32 8.43 1.23 19.21
C HIS A 32 7.74 2.00 18.08
N LEU A 33 6.89 1.29 17.34
CA LEU A 33 6.07 1.87 16.28
C LEU A 33 4.79 2.46 16.87
N ALA A 34 4.70 3.79 16.97
CA ALA A 34 3.55 4.46 17.59
C ALA A 34 2.27 4.38 16.74
N GLY A 35 2.40 4.38 15.41
CA GLY A 35 1.28 4.31 14.47
C GLY A 35 1.73 4.61 13.05
N PHE A 36 0.88 4.26 12.07
CA PHE A 36 1.10 4.60 10.67
C PHE A 36 -0.23 4.86 9.97
N VAL A 37 -0.20 5.64 8.90
CA VAL A 37 -1.34 5.88 8.01
C VAL A 37 -0.91 5.53 6.60
N ARG A 38 -1.70 4.73 5.90
CA ARG A 38 -1.54 4.44 4.48
C ARG A 38 -2.68 5.13 3.75
N LEU A 39 -2.36 6.05 2.84
CA LEU A 39 -3.32 6.66 1.94
C LEU A 39 -3.05 6.12 0.54
N ALA A 40 -4.08 5.64 -0.15
CA ALA A 40 -4.00 5.26 -1.55
C ALA A 40 -4.96 6.11 -2.41
N LEU A 41 -4.52 6.50 -3.60
CA LEU A 41 -5.38 7.18 -4.57
C LEU A 41 -6.53 6.24 -4.97
N GLY A 42 -7.77 6.72 -4.85
CA GLY A 42 -8.97 5.93 -5.15
C GLY A 42 -9.38 4.96 -4.03
N GLU A 43 -8.78 5.06 -2.84
CA GLU A 43 -9.23 4.27 -1.68
C GLU A 43 -10.70 4.58 -1.36
N GLY A 44 -11.55 3.55 -1.40
CA GLY A 44 -12.99 3.68 -1.18
C GLY A 44 -13.78 4.25 -2.38
N VAL A 45 -13.13 4.50 -3.52
CA VAL A 45 -13.80 4.95 -4.75
C VAL A 45 -14.00 3.76 -5.67
N GLU A 46 -15.23 3.56 -6.15
CA GLU A 46 -15.52 2.54 -7.16
C GLU A 46 -14.75 2.86 -8.44
N LYS A 47 -13.95 1.91 -8.90
CA LYS A 47 -13.28 2.03 -10.19
C LYS A 47 -14.34 1.80 -11.27
N VAL A 48 -14.80 2.88 -11.90
CA VAL A 48 -15.63 2.78 -13.09
C VAL A 48 -14.76 2.20 -14.20
N GLU A 49 -15.07 0.98 -14.61
CA GLU A 49 -14.62 0.49 -15.91
C GLU A 49 -15.40 1.29 -16.95
N GLY A 50 -14.71 2.23 -17.60
CA GLY A 50 -15.30 2.99 -18.70
C GLY A 50 -15.76 2.03 -19.82
N PRO A 51 -16.70 2.46 -20.69
CA PRO A 51 -17.05 1.66 -21.84
C PRO A 51 -15.78 1.34 -22.64
N ASP A 52 -15.69 0.12 -23.17
CA ASP A 52 -14.59 -0.24 -24.07
C ASP A 52 -14.50 0.81 -25.17
N PHE A 53 -13.29 1.28 -25.47
CA PHE A 53 -13.06 2.42 -26.36
C PHE A 53 -13.73 2.22 -27.73
N ALA A 54 -13.79 0.97 -28.22
CA ALA A 54 -14.48 0.66 -29.46
C ALA A 54 -16.00 0.89 -29.39
N SER A 55 -16.62 0.62 -28.23
CA SER A 55 -18.04 0.88 -27.99
C SER A 55 -18.33 2.39 -27.90
N GLU A 56 -17.43 3.16 -27.28
CA GLU A 56 -17.51 4.63 -27.28
C GLU A 56 -17.47 5.18 -28.71
N VAL A 57 -16.51 4.73 -29.52
CA VAL A 57 -16.38 5.15 -30.93
C VAL A 57 -17.62 4.79 -31.74
N ALA A 58 -18.13 3.56 -31.61
CA ALA A 58 -19.35 3.13 -32.31
C ALA A 58 -20.57 4.00 -31.93
N SER A 59 -20.71 4.36 -30.65
CA SER A 59 -21.81 5.20 -30.18
C SER A 59 -21.76 6.63 -30.72
N MET A 60 -20.57 7.16 -31.01
CA MET A 60 -20.39 8.50 -31.60
C MET A 60 -20.63 8.51 -33.12
N MET A 61 -20.41 7.38 -33.80
CA MET A 61 -20.55 7.27 -35.26
C MET A 61 -21.95 6.83 -35.73
N GLY A 62 -22.74 6.18 -34.88
CA GLY A 62 -24.08 5.65 -35.23
C GLY A 62 -25.22 6.67 -35.28
N GLY A 63 -24.94 7.97 -35.12
CA GLY A 63 -25.94 9.06 -35.10
C GLY A 63 -26.11 9.84 -36.40
N GLN A 64 -25.57 9.36 -37.53
CA GLN A 64 -25.68 10.00 -38.85
C GLN A 64 -26.34 9.09 -39.89
#